data_AF-A0A7W0ZFP7-F1
#
_entry.id   AF-A0A7W0ZFP7-F1
#
_cell.length_a   1.000
_cell.length_b   1.000
_cell.length_c   1.000
_cell.angle_alpha   90.00
_cell.angle_beta   90.00
_cell.angle_gamma   90.00
#
_symmetry.space_group_name_H-M   'P 1'
#
loop_
_entity.id
_entity.type
_entity.pdbx_description
1 polymer ?
#
loop_
_entity_poly.entity_id
_entity_poly.type
_entity_poly.pdbx_seq_one_letter_code
_entity_poly.pdbx_strand_id
1 'polypeptide(L)'
;MSWAAHDLEPYVVQKHLGKRVAFVPLLVGSYAPDLLSKWFVYGVTLVGVELKADVPAQFHRGWPGAGFTHSLSFGVLIGLLLYLVWRNKVVAYSFVIGQWAHALTDTGDTVGSMLLFPFTDHLFAFGAWAYAGQTGRYVDAGAYFSGLGFVWDGIFVVWALLSWRVLTRGYFRETVAVADPFWRWAGRYLSETTLVALYRASFFYGIARWTAWLIWAHVIRSFTFDLRWGGPRWVPRVYADELNAAPACKCPGCCSMRPRLGFYGVVALCAWTKGRCSIRGALDEAPRRRPGCRRPRRLKRRSQAERAG
;
A
#
# COMPACT_ATOMS: atom_id res chain seq x y z
N MET A 1 -7.56 -0.62 -11.76
CA MET A 1 -7.20 -1.66 -10.78
C MET A 1 -6.08 -2.50 -11.33
N SER A 2 -4.83 -2.20 -10.96
CA SER A 2 -3.76 -3.17 -11.13
C SER A 2 -3.63 -4.04 -9.88
N TRP A 3 -3.10 -5.25 -10.02
CA TRP A 3 -2.85 -6.12 -8.87
C TRP A 3 -1.35 -6.13 -8.63
N ALA A 4 -0.61 -7.01 -9.30
CA ALA A 4 0.80 -7.22 -9.03
C ALA A 4 1.67 -5.99 -9.28
N ALA A 5 1.28 -5.05 -10.17
CA ALA A 5 2.09 -3.85 -10.37
C ALA A 5 2.25 -3.05 -9.08
N HIS A 6 1.23 -2.96 -8.24
CA HIS A 6 1.32 -2.20 -6.98
C HIS A 6 2.32 -2.78 -5.98
N ASP A 7 2.65 -4.08 -6.08
CA ASP A 7 3.70 -4.71 -5.27
C ASP A 7 5.10 -4.49 -5.85
N LEU A 8 5.21 -4.31 -7.16
CA LEU A 8 6.45 -4.38 -7.93
C LEU A 8 6.98 -3.01 -8.37
N GLU A 9 6.09 -2.09 -8.70
CA GLU A 9 6.41 -0.71 -9.07
C GLU A 9 7.28 0.00 -8.03
N PRO A 10 7.06 -0.14 -6.71
CA PRO A 10 7.93 0.47 -5.71
C PRO A 10 9.41 0.09 -5.86
N TYR A 11 9.72 -1.13 -6.31
CA TYR A 11 11.11 -1.55 -6.58
C TYR A 11 11.68 -0.89 -7.84
N VAL A 12 10.86 -0.75 -8.88
CA VAL A 12 11.24 -0.05 -10.10
C VAL A 12 11.48 1.43 -9.81
N VAL A 13 10.57 2.10 -9.09
CA VAL A 13 10.74 3.49 -8.67
C VAL A 13 11.98 3.66 -7.78
N GLN A 14 12.17 2.77 -6.80
CA GLN A 14 13.33 2.75 -5.93
C GLN A 14 14.65 2.61 -6.72
N LYS A 15 14.68 1.77 -7.77
CA LYS A 15 15.84 1.65 -8.68
C LYS A 15 16.23 3.00 -9.30
N HIS A 16 15.25 3.74 -9.81
CA HIS A 16 15.50 4.97 -10.57
C HIS A 16 15.78 6.16 -9.66
N LEU A 17 15.10 6.26 -8.52
CA LEU A 17 15.23 7.38 -7.60
C LEU A 17 16.30 7.16 -6.51
N GLY A 18 16.70 5.91 -6.26
CA GLY A 18 17.75 5.55 -5.32
C GLY A 18 17.47 6.11 -3.92
N LYS A 19 18.46 6.78 -3.32
CA LYS A 19 18.33 7.35 -1.96
C LYS A 19 17.34 8.52 -1.86
N ARG A 20 16.77 8.95 -2.99
CA ARG A 20 15.74 9.99 -3.07
C ARG A 20 14.33 9.41 -2.98
N VAL A 21 14.14 8.26 -2.35
CA VAL A 21 12.83 7.75 -1.91
C VAL A 21 13.05 6.84 -0.71
N ALA A 22 12.06 6.77 0.16
CA ALA A 22 11.96 5.79 1.23
C ALA A 22 11.00 4.68 0.79
N PHE A 23 11.48 3.43 0.84
CA PHE A 23 10.77 2.29 0.27
C PHE A 23 9.45 1.98 0.98
N VAL A 24 9.41 1.97 2.31
CA VAL A 24 8.19 1.62 3.06
C VAL A 24 7.07 2.64 2.83
N PRO A 25 7.29 3.96 2.95
CA PRO A 25 6.26 4.93 2.61
C PRO A 25 5.80 4.85 1.16
N LEU A 26 6.72 4.58 0.22
CA LEU A 26 6.39 4.37 -1.19
C LEU A 26 5.46 3.18 -1.40
N LEU A 27 5.80 2.04 -0.79
CA LEU A 27 5.00 0.81 -0.83
C LEU A 27 3.63 0.98 -0.16
N VAL A 28 3.59 1.66 0.99
CA VAL A 28 2.31 1.96 1.67
C VAL A 28 1.46 2.89 0.81
N GLY A 29 2.07 3.88 0.16
CA GLY A 29 1.40 4.75 -0.80
C GLY A 29 0.78 3.97 -1.95
N SER A 30 1.50 3.01 -2.54
CA SER A 30 1.00 2.19 -3.66
C SER A 30 -0.16 1.26 -3.28
N TYR A 31 -0.41 1.04 -1.99
CA TYR A 31 -1.55 0.26 -1.50
C TYR A 31 -2.68 1.12 -0.90
N ALA A 32 -2.41 2.38 -0.57
CA ALA A 32 -3.27 3.17 0.30
C ALA A 32 -4.73 3.31 -0.20
N PRO A 33 -5.00 3.59 -1.48
CA PRO A 33 -6.39 3.79 -1.92
C PRO A 33 -7.25 2.52 -1.79
N ASP A 34 -6.66 1.36 -2.08
CA ASP A 34 -7.34 0.07 -1.99
C ASP A 34 -7.47 -0.45 -0.56
N LEU A 35 -6.44 -0.26 0.28
CA LEU A 35 -6.48 -0.68 1.68
C LEU A 35 -7.67 -0.08 2.45
N LEU A 36 -8.15 1.09 2.04
CA LEU A 36 -9.24 1.80 2.69
C LEU A 36 -10.63 1.44 2.15
N SER A 37 -10.72 0.86 0.95
CA SER A 37 -11.98 0.75 0.22
C SER A 37 -12.32 -0.67 -0.25
N LYS A 38 -11.33 -1.50 -0.60
CA LYS A 38 -11.55 -2.81 -1.21
C LYS A 38 -12.23 -3.84 -0.32
N TRP A 39 -12.07 -3.74 0.99
CA TRP A 39 -12.76 -4.60 1.95
C TRP A 39 -14.29 -4.54 1.77
N PHE A 40 -14.83 -3.34 1.50
CA PHE A 40 -16.26 -3.14 1.28
C PHE A 40 -16.71 -3.52 -0.14
N VAL A 41 -15.77 -3.60 -1.09
CA VAL A 41 -16.07 -4.04 -2.48
C VAL A 41 -16.30 -5.54 -2.51
N TYR A 42 -15.36 -6.30 -1.96
CA TYR A 42 -15.41 -7.76 -2.00
C TYR A 42 -16.23 -8.37 -0.87
N GLY A 43 -16.53 -7.60 0.17
CA GLY A 43 -17.16 -8.09 1.39
C GLY A 43 -16.13 -8.61 2.39
N VAL A 44 -16.33 -8.29 3.67
CA VAL A 44 -15.61 -8.90 4.80
C VAL A 44 -16.61 -9.36 5.84
N THR A 45 -16.54 -10.63 6.24
CA THR A 45 -17.33 -11.13 7.36
C THR A 45 -16.56 -10.93 8.66
N LEU A 46 -17.06 -10.07 9.53
CA LEU A 46 -16.54 -9.83 10.88
C LEU A 46 -17.60 -10.25 11.90
N VAL A 47 -17.30 -11.30 12.66
CA VAL A 47 -18.18 -11.80 13.75
C VAL A 47 -19.60 -12.10 13.24
N GLY A 48 -19.71 -12.75 12.08
CA GLY A 48 -20.99 -13.11 11.47
C GLY A 48 -21.71 -11.97 10.74
N VAL A 49 -21.16 -10.75 10.74
CA VAL A 49 -21.72 -9.61 9.98
C VAL A 49 -20.93 -9.42 8.69
N GLU A 50 -21.62 -9.48 7.55
CA GLU A 50 -21.03 -9.17 6.25
C GLU A 50 -20.97 -7.64 6.05
N LEU A 51 -19.76 -7.12 5.93
CA LEU A 51 -19.49 -5.72 5.59
C LEU A 51 -19.23 -5.62 4.09
N LYS A 52 -20.27 -5.26 3.33
CA LYS A 52 -20.21 -5.02 1.89
C LYS A 52 -21.00 -3.77 1.52
N ALA A 53 -20.53 -3.02 0.54
CA ALA A 53 -21.25 -1.88 0.00
C ALA A 53 -22.38 -2.34 -0.94
N ASP A 54 -23.53 -1.65 -0.89
CA ASP A 54 -24.68 -1.97 -1.76
C ASP A 54 -24.35 -1.76 -3.24
N VAL A 55 -23.57 -0.72 -3.55
CA VAL A 55 -23.04 -0.42 -4.88
C VAL A 55 -21.51 -0.36 -4.81
N PRO A 56 -20.81 -1.52 -4.92
CA PRO A 56 -19.36 -1.62 -4.72
C PRO A 56 -18.54 -0.66 -5.58
N ALA A 57 -18.89 -0.53 -6.86
CA ALA A 57 -18.17 0.34 -7.80
C ALA A 57 -18.29 1.83 -7.40
N GLN A 58 -19.51 2.29 -7.12
CA GLN A 58 -19.77 3.66 -6.66
C GLN A 58 -19.08 3.94 -5.32
N PHE A 59 -19.14 3.01 -4.37
CA PHE A 59 -18.46 3.16 -3.08
C PHE A 59 -16.95 3.27 -3.27
N HIS A 60 -16.34 2.44 -4.12
CA HIS A 60 -14.89 2.36 -4.25
C HIS A 60 -14.30 3.52 -5.05
N ARG A 61 -14.97 3.94 -6.14
CA ARG A 61 -14.43 4.89 -7.11
C ARG A 61 -15.16 6.22 -7.16
N GLY A 62 -16.46 6.22 -6.90
CA GLY A 62 -17.31 7.40 -7.03
C GLY A 62 -17.45 8.24 -5.76
N TRP A 63 -18.32 9.25 -5.87
CA TRP A 63 -18.75 10.14 -4.81
C TRP A 63 -20.29 10.25 -4.77
N PRO A 64 -20.95 10.23 -3.58
CA PRO A 64 -20.39 9.97 -2.25
C PRO A 64 -19.90 8.52 -2.11
N GLY A 65 -18.65 8.37 -1.65
CA GLY A 65 -17.91 7.12 -1.62
C GLY A 65 -16.47 7.31 -1.12
N ALA A 66 -15.67 6.25 -1.17
CA ALA A 66 -14.23 6.25 -0.93
C ALA A 66 -13.39 6.59 -2.16
N GLY A 67 -14.03 6.99 -3.29
CA GLY A 67 -13.34 7.38 -4.51
C GLY A 67 -12.28 8.46 -4.32
N PHE A 68 -12.46 9.34 -3.33
CA PHE A 68 -11.52 10.43 -3.05
C PHE A 68 -10.14 9.91 -2.65
N THR A 69 -10.02 8.66 -2.18
CA THR A 69 -8.73 8.04 -1.88
C THR A 69 -7.88 7.79 -3.14
N HIS A 70 -8.50 7.77 -4.33
CA HIS A 70 -7.86 7.67 -5.64
C HIS A 70 -7.63 9.04 -6.30
N SER A 71 -7.63 10.12 -5.52
CA SER A 71 -7.31 11.47 -5.99
C SER A 71 -5.85 11.84 -5.75
N LEU A 72 -5.31 12.74 -6.58
CA LEU A 72 -3.95 13.27 -6.38
C LEU A 72 -3.86 14.13 -5.11
N SER A 73 -4.93 14.87 -4.80
CA SER A 73 -5.00 15.71 -3.60
C SER A 73 -4.99 14.89 -2.31
N PHE A 74 -5.58 13.69 -2.31
CA PHE A 74 -5.49 12.76 -1.18
C PHE A 74 -4.04 12.36 -0.90
N GLY A 75 -3.27 12.02 -1.95
CA GLY A 75 -1.83 11.77 -1.84
C GLY A 75 -1.10 12.93 -1.16
N VAL A 76 -1.35 14.17 -1.62
CA VAL A 76 -0.77 15.39 -1.04
C VAL A 76 -1.18 15.58 0.42
N LEU A 77 -2.46 15.43 0.74
CA LEU A 77 -2.98 15.61 2.09
C LEU A 77 -2.31 14.64 3.07
N ILE A 78 -2.29 13.34 2.75
CA ILE A 78 -1.63 12.35 3.61
C ILE A 78 -0.12 12.59 3.64
N GLY A 79 0.51 12.92 2.51
CA GLY A 79 1.93 13.29 2.46
C GLY A 79 2.28 14.45 3.39
N LEU A 80 1.45 15.51 3.43
CA LEU A 80 1.60 16.63 4.36
C LEU A 80 1.43 16.19 5.81
N LEU A 81 0.47 15.32 6.12
CA LEU A 81 0.31 14.75 7.47
C LEU A 81 1.54 13.94 7.89
N LEU A 82 2.07 13.09 7.00
CA LEU A 82 3.31 12.35 7.25
C LEU A 82 4.48 13.32 7.47
N TYR A 83 4.57 14.39 6.69
CA TYR A 83 5.59 15.42 6.87
C TYR A 83 5.45 16.12 8.23
N LEU A 84 4.23 16.47 8.65
CA LEU A 84 4.00 17.13 9.94
C LEU A 84 4.41 16.25 11.13
N VAL A 85 4.13 14.94 11.05
CA VAL A 85 4.45 13.95 12.10
C VAL A 85 5.94 13.63 12.16
N TRP A 86 6.56 13.28 11.03
CA TRP A 86 7.95 12.80 11.00
C TRP A 86 8.98 13.89 10.67
N ARG A 87 8.54 15.06 10.20
CA ARG A 87 9.39 16.16 9.70
C ARG A 87 10.43 15.71 8.68
N ASN A 88 10.11 14.65 7.93
CA ASN A 88 10.98 14.05 6.93
C ASN A 88 10.36 14.15 5.54
N LYS A 89 10.97 14.97 4.68
CA LYS A 89 10.49 15.19 3.31
C LYS A 89 10.52 13.90 2.48
N VAL A 90 11.56 13.06 2.67
CA VAL A 90 11.73 11.78 1.95
C VAL A 90 10.56 10.85 2.20
N VAL A 91 10.18 10.68 3.47
CA VAL A 91 9.01 9.88 3.83
C VAL A 91 7.73 10.41 3.18
N ALA A 92 7.51 11.73 3.27
CA ALA A 92 6.30 12.37 2.77
C ALA A 92 6.13 12.23 1.25
N TYR A 93 7.13 12.65 0.45
CA TYR A 93 6.96 12.58 -1.00
C TYR A 93 7.01 11.13 -1.52
N SER A 94 7.70 10.21 -0.83
CA SER A 94 7.72 8.80 -1.25
C SER A 94 6.32 8.20 -1.19
N PHE A 95 5.56 8.52 -0.13
CA PHE A 95 4.15 8.16 -0.06
C PHE A 95 3.34 8.78 -1.20
N VAL A 96 3.52 10.09 -1.46
CA VAL A 96 2.81 10.79 -2.55
C VAL A 96 3.06 10.12 -3.89
N ILE A 97 4.31 9.79 -4.21
CA ILE A 97 4.67 9.09 -5.46
C ILE A 97 3.97 7.74 -5.54
N GLY A 98 4.00 6.94 -4.47
CA GLY A 98 3.34 5.63 -4.45
C GLY A 98 1.83 5.72 -4.64
N GLN A 99 1.19 6.67 -3.95
CA GLN A 99 -0.26 6.86 -4.04
C GLN A 99 -0.68 7.41 -5.42
N TRP A 100 0.09 8.34 -5.99
CA TRP A 100 -0.16 8.84 -7.34
C TRP A 100 0.00 7.74 -8.38
N ALA A 101 1.05 6.92 -8.27
CA ALA A 101 1.26 5.80 -9.17
C ALA A 101 0.08 4.81 -9.16
N HIS A 102 -0.47 4.52 -7.98
CA HIS A 102 -1.69 3.74 -7.83
C HIS A 102 -2.89 4.41 -8.52
N ALA A 103 -3.19 5.66 -8.14
CA ALA A 103 -4.34 6.40 -8.66
C ALA A 103 -4.31 6.57 -10.19
N LEU A 104 -3.13 6.83 -10.75
CA LEU A 104 -2.91 6.96 -12.19
C LEU A 104 -3.05 5.62 -12.90
N THR A 105 -2.41 4.56 -12.41
CA THR A 105 -2.53 3.22 -13.00
C THR A 105 -3.98 2.76 -13.07
N ASP A 106 -4.77 3.13 -12.07
CA ASP A 106 -6.15 2.76 -12.02
C ASP A 106 -7.05 3.44 -13.05
N THR A 107 -6.63 4.58 -13.60
CA THR A 107 -7.31 5.15 -14.79
C THR A 107 -7.29 4.18 -15.97
N GLY A 108 -6.41 3.17 -15.97
CA GLY A 108 -6.36 2.17 -17.02
C GLY A 108 -7.57 1.23 -17.08
N ASP A 109 -8.40 1.11 -16.03
CA ASP A 109 -9.61 0.28 -16.09
C ASP A 109 -10.83 1.04 -16.63
N THR A 110 -11.95 0.34 -16.85
CA THR A 110 -13.19 0.92 -17.41
C THR A 110 -13.90 1.92 -16.49
N VAL A 111 -13.61 1.93 -15.19
CA VAL A 111 -14.18 2.88 -14.22
C VAL A 111 -13.24 4.06 -13.96
N GLY A 112 -11.94 3.79 -13.89
CA GLY A 112 -10.91 4.79 -13.69
C GLY A 112 -10.82 5.33 -12.26
N SER A 113 -10.39 6.59 -12.14
CA SER A 113 -10.09 7.23 -10.85
C SER A 113 -10.57 8.67 -10.78
N MET A 114 -10.99 9.10 -9.59
CA MET A 114 -11.41 10.48 -9.33
C MET A 114 -10.18 11.39 -9.07
N LEU A 115 -9.34 11.57 -10.09
CA LEU A 115 -8.01 12.16 -9.96
C LEU A 115 -8.00 13.58 -9.37
N LEU A 116 -9.00 14.40 -9.74
CA LEU A 116 -9.03 15.84 -9.48
C LEU A 116 -9.97 16.25 -8.33
N PHE A 117 -10.43 15.31 -7.52
CA PHE A 117 -11.15 15.64 -6.28
C PHE A 117 -10.27 16.53 -5.37
N PRO A 118 -10.80 17.52 -4.64
CA PRO A 118 -12.22 17.88 -4.48
C PRO A 118 -12.76 18.87 -5.53
N PHE A 119 -12.00 19.19 -6.57
CA PHE A 119 -12.43 20.18 -7.58
C PHE A 119 -13.51 19.62 -8.51
N THR A 120 -13.48 18.31 -8.75
CA THR A 120 -14.52 17.58 -9.47
C THR A 120 -14.62 16.16 -8.94
N ASP A 121 -15.81 15.58 -9.02
CA ASP A 121 -16.09 14.17 -8.76
C ASP A 121 -16.02 13.28 -10.02
N HIS A 122 -15.57 13.85 -11.16
CA HIS A 122 -15.43 13.14 -12.41
C HIS A 122 -14.39 12.01 -12.34
N LEU A 123 -14.78 10.84 -12.84
CA LEU A 123 -13.93 9.67 -13.03
C LEU A 123 -13.22 9.73 -14.37
N PHE A 124 -11.88 9.70 -14.33
CA PHE A 124 -11.03 9.67 -15.51
C PHE A 124 -10.63 8.22 -15.81
N ALA A 125 -11.01 7.73 -17.00
CA ALA A 125 -10.77 6.35 -17.42
C ALA A 125 -10.24 6.28 -18.87
N PHE A 126 -9.19 5.49 -19.07
CA PHE A 126 -8.72 5.04 -20.39
C PHE A 126 -9.48 3.80 -20.85
N GLY A 127 -9.92 2.94 -19.93
CA GLY A 127 -10.72 1.75 -20.25
C GLY A 127 -9.95 0.62 -20.94
N ALA A 128 -8.64 0.50 -20.73
CA ALA A 128 -7.83 -0.56 -21.33
C ALA A 128 -8.26 -1.96 -20.86
N TRP A 129 -8.67 -2.13 -19.60
CA TRP A 129 -9.17 -3.40 -19.07
C TRP A 129 -10.44 -3.25 -18.24
N ALA A 130 -11.17 -4.36 -18.07
CA ALA A 130 -12.44 -4.37 -17.36
C ALA A 130 -12.28 -4.12 -15.86
N TYR A 131 -13.14 -3.27 -15.31
CA TYR A 131 -13.46 -3.28 -13.89
C TYR A 131 -14.74 -4.10 -13.66
N ALA A 132 -14.66 -5.12 -12.80
CA ALA A 132 -15.80 -5.99 -12.50
C ALA A 132 -15.94 -6.30 -10.99
N GLY A 133 -15.49 -5.39 -10.12
CA GLY A 133 -15.48 -5.59 -8.66
C GLY A 133 -16.85 -5.94 -8.05
N GLN A 134 -17.94 -5.49 -8.66
CA GLN A 134 -19.32 -5.80 -8.28
C GLN A 134 -19.68 -7.29 -8.43
N THR A 135 -18.96 -8.02 -9.28
CA THR A 135 -19.16 -9.47 -9.52
C THR A 135 -18.48 -10.34 -8.46
N GLY A 136 -17.77 -9.73 -7.51
CA GLY A 136 -16.99 -10.40 -6.49
C GLY A 136 -15.53 -10.65 -6.91
N ARG A 137 -14.69 -10.90 -5.91
CA ARG A 137 -13.22 -10.95 -6.05
C ARG A 137 -12.73 -11.89 -7.15
N TYR A 138 -13.31 -13.09 -7.22
CA TYR A 138 -12.85 -14.14 -8.11
C TYR A 138 -13.19 -13.85 -9.58
N VAL A 139 -14.38 -13.33 -9.85
CA VAL A 139 -14.79 -12.98 -11.22
C VAL A 139 -14.08 -11.71 -11.68
N ASP A 140 -13.90 -10.73 -10.79
CA ASP A 140 -13.08 -9.54 -11.06
C ASP A 140 -11.63 -9.89 -11.38
N ALA A 141 -11.01 -10.79 -10.59
CA ALA A 141 -9.68 -11.31 -10.90
C ALA A 141 -9.66 -12.07 -12.22
N GLY A 142 -10.63 -12.95 -12.48
CA GLY A 142 -10.75 -13.64 -13.76
C GLY A 142 -10.80 -12.66 -14.95
N ALA A 143 -11.57 -11.58 -14.83
CA ALA A 143 -11.71 -10.58 -15.87
C ALA A 143 -10.41 -9.80 -16.09
N TYR A 144 -9.77 -9.37 -15.01
CA TYR A 144 -8.48 -8.66 -15.05
C TYR A 144 -7.40 -9.53 -15.68
N PHE A 145 -7.28 -10.78 -15.22
CA PHE A 145 -6.26 -11.71 -15.67
C PHE A 145 -6.50 -12.30 -17.07
N SER A 146 -7.73 -12.18 -17.59
CA SER A 146 -8.08 -12.56 -18.96
C SER A 146 -7.99 -11.41 -19.97
N GLY A 147 -7.72 -10.16 -19.54
CA GLY A 147 -7.68 -8.98 -20.40
C GLY A 147 -6.31 -8.28 -20.42
N LEU A 148 -6.25 -7.02 -20.87
CA LEU A 148 -5.01 -6.24 -20.88
C LEU A 148 -4.45 -5.94 -19.47
N GLY A 149 -5.23 -6.20 -18.41
CA GLY A 149 -4.79 -6.08 -17.03
C GLY A 149 -3.59 -6.97 -16.69
N PHE A 150 -3.62 -8.27 -17.04
CA PHE A 150 -2.45 -9.12 -16.77
C PHE A 150 -1.21 -8.70 -17.57
N VAL A 151 -1.39 -8.12 -18.76
CA VAL A 151 -0.29 -7.62 -19.58
C VAL A 151 0.37 -6.45 -18.88
N TRP A 152 -0.42 -5.53 -18.32
CA TRP A 152 0.08 -4.42 -17.51
C TRP A 152 0.88 -4.92 -16.30
N ASP A 153 0.33 -5.87 -15.54
CA ASP A 153 1.09 -6.51 -14.45
C ASP A 153 2.37 -7.20 -14.96
N GLY A 154 2.30 -7.85 -16.12
CA GLY A 154 3.42 -8.52 -16.78
C GLY A 154 4.56 -7.56 -17.13
N ILE A 155 4.26 -6.33 -17.56
CA ILE A 155 5.26 -5.27 -17.79
C ILE A 155 6.04 -5.01 -16.50
N PHE A 156 5.36 -4.86 -15.36
CA PHE A 156 6.02 -4.63 -14.07
C PHE A 156 6.76 -5.86 -13.55
N VAL A 157 6.25 -7.08 -13.78
CA VAL A 157 6.99 -8.32 -13.50
C VAL A 157 8.31 -8.33 -14.26
N VAL A 158 8.27 -8.14 -15.58
CA VAL A 158 9.47 -8.12 -16.42
C VAL A 158 10.41 -7.00 -16.00
N TRP A 159 9.91 -5.78 -15.78
CA TRP A 159 10.74 -4.65 -15.40
C TRP A 159 11.38 -4.82 -14.01
N ALA A 160 10.65 -5.41 -13.07
CA ALA A 160 11.15 -5.73 -11.73
C ALA A 160 12.23 -6.83 -11.80
N LEU A 161 12.07 -7.84 -12.65
CA LEU A 161 13.09 -8.86 -12.92
C LEU A 161 14.36 -8.26 -13.57
N LEU A 162 14.21 -7.37 -14.55
CA LEU A 162 15.31 -6.59 -15.12
C LEU A 162 15.94 -5.62 -14.10
N SER A 163 15.29 -5.43 -12.96
CA SER A 163 15.74 -4.62 -11.85
C SER A 163 16.28 -5.45 -10.68
N TRP A 164 16.53 -6.75 -10.85
CA TRP A 164 16.93 -7.70 -9.79
C TRP A 164 18.02 -7.23 -8.83
N ARG A 165 18.95 -6.36 -9.27
CA ARG A 165 20.01 -5.79 -8.41
C ARG A 165 19.45 -5.05 -7.19
N VAL A 166 18.23 -4.50 -7.27
CA VAL A 166 17.55 -3.84 -6.13
C VAL A 166 17.24 -4.80 -4.99
N LEU A 167 17.22 -6.11 -5.26
CA LEU A 167 16.98 -7.14 -4.26
C LEU A 167 18.26 -7.54 -3.53
N THR A 168 19.44 -7.11 -3.96
CA THR A 168 20.70 -7.53 -3.31
C THR A 168 20.83 -6.96 -1.89
N ARG A 169 21.54 -7.69 -1.02
CA ARG A 169 21.82 -7.23 0.35
C ARG A 169 22.63 -5.93 0.35
N GLY A 170 23.58 -5.79 -0.59
CA GLY A 170 24.36 -4.56 -0.78
C GLY A 170 23.46 -3.36 -1.09
N TYR A 171 22.58 -3.49 -2.08
CA TYR A 171 21.63 -2.42 -2.43
C TYR A 171 20.72 -2.04 -1.26
N PHE A 172 20.19 -3.04 -0.55
CA PHE A 172 19.37 -2.80 0.65
C PHE A 172 20.13 -1.96 1.68
N ARG A 173 21.35 -2.38 2.04
CA ARG A 173 22.16 -1.71 3.06
C ARG A 173 22.60 -0.30 2.64
N GLU A 174 23.00 -0.12 1.39
CA GLU A 174 23.61 1.13 0.91
C GLU A 174 22.59 2.17 0.46
N THR A 175 21.42 1.72 0.02
CA THR A 175 20.37 2.58 -0.56
C THR A 175 19.11 2.58 0.29
N VAL A 176 18.47 1.42 0.45
CA VAL A 176 17.14 1.32 1.08
C VAL A 176 17.18 1.68 2.57
N ALA A 177 18.02 1.02 3.34
CA ALA A 177 18.13 1.21 4.78
C ALA A 177 18.67 2.60 5.18
N VAL A 178 19.40 3.25 4.27
CA VAL A 178 19.93 4.60 4.47
C VAL A 178 18.83 5.65 4.23
N ALA A 179 18.03 5.48 3.18
CA ALA A 179 17.02 6.44 2.79
C ALA A 179 15.74 6.38 3.63
N ASP A 180 15.44 5.21 4.20
CA ASP A 180 14.19 4.94 4.90
C ASP A 180 14.42 4.66 6.40
N PRO A 181 14.01 5.61 7.29
CA PRO A 181 14.21 5.49 8.74
C PRO A 181 13.55 4.26 9.37
N PHE A 182 12.54 3.67 8.73
CA PHE A 182 11.87 2.47 9.22
C PHE A 182 12.86 1.33 9.44
N TRP A 183 13.79 1.10 8.52
CA TRP A 183 14.74 -0.01 8.60
C TRP A 183 15.75 0.16 9.73
N ARG A 184 16.17 1.40 10.00
CA ARG A 184 17.03 1.69 11.15
C ARG A 184 16.32 1.42 12.47
N TRP A 185 15.04 1.78 12.55
CA TRP A 185 14.22 1.49 13.74
C TRP A 185 14.02 -0.02 13.93
N ALA A 186 13.65 -0.73 12.86
CA ALA A 186 13.39 -2.17 12.88
C ALA A 186 14.66 -2.98 13.15
N GLY A 187 15.81 -2.53 12.65
CA GLY A 187 17.11 -3.16 12.89
C GLY A 187 17.61 -3.13 14.34
N ARG A 188 16.91 -2.42 15.23
CA ARG A 188 17.15 -2.53 16.68
C ARG A 188 16.59 -3.83 17.26
N TYR A 189 15.67 -4.48 16.56
CA TYR A 189 14.93 -5.66 17.03
C TYR A 189 15.11 -6.88 16.13
N LEU A 190 15.46 -6.67 14.86
CA LEU A 190 15.54 -7.73 13.86
C LEU A 190 16.94 -7.82 13.25
N SER A 191 17.34 -9.03 12.88
CA SER A 191 18.60 -9.25 12.16
C SER A 191 18.53 -8.63 10.75
N GLU A 192 19.68 -8.27 10.18
CA GLU A 192 19.74 -7.75 8.80
C GLU A 192 19.13 -8.75 7.79
N THR A 193 19.37 -10.04 7.97
CA THR A 193 18.77 -11.10 7.14
C THR A 193 17.25 -11.04 7.16
N THR A 194 16.65 -10.85 8.35
CA THR A 194 15.21 -10.70 8.51
C THR A 194 14.71 -9.43 7.84
N LEU A 195 15.41 -8.29 7.99
CA LEU A 195 15.02 -7.03 7.35
C LEU A 195 15.06 -7.14 5.82
N VAL A 196 16.10 -7.76 5.26
CA VAL A 196 16.22 -8.00 3.82
C VAL A 196 15.12 -8.92 3.32
N ALA A 197 14.75 -9.95 4.09
CA ALA A 197 13.63 -10.81 3.75
C ALA A 197 12.29 -10.04 3.72
N LEU A 198 12.04 -9.20 4.75
CA LEU A 198 10.86 -8.34 4.80
C LEU A 198 10.83 -7.34 3.63
N TYR A 199 11.97 -6.72 3.31
CA TYR A 199 12.10 -5.81 2.16
C TYR A 199 11.79 -6.53 0.85
N ARG A 200 12.17 -7.80 0.68
CA ARG A 200 11.91 -8.58 -0.54
C ARG A 200 10.51 -9.20 -0.59
N ALA A 201 9.79 -9.22 0.52
CA ALA A 201 8.52 -9.94 0.64
C ALA A 201 7.50 -9.48 -0.42
N SER A 202 7.37 -8.17 -0.63
CA SER A 202 6.46 -7.61 -1.64
C SER A 202 6.83 -8.02 -3.06
N PHE A 203 8.13 -8.07 -3.39
CA PHE A 203 8.59 -8.50 -4.70
C PHE A 203 8.15 -9.94 -5.01
N PHE A 204 8.44 -10.85 -4.09
CA PHE A 204 8.07 -12.26 -4.27
C PHE A 204 6.56 -12.46 -4.21
N TYR A 205 5.87 -11.73 -3.33
CA TYR A 205 4.43 -11.75 -3.26
C TYR A 205 3.80 -11.31 -4.59
N GLY A 206 4.27 -10.23 -5.21
CA GLY A 206 3.73 -9.75 -6.48
C GLY A 206 3.91 -10.74 -7.63
N ILE A 207 5.11 -11.34 -7.77
CA ILE A 207 5.36 -12.36 -8.79
C ILE A 207 4.50 -13.61 -8.54
N ALA A 208 4.45 -14.08 -7.29
CA ALA A 208 3.66 -15.24 -6.91
C ALA A 208 2.16 -14.99 -7.13
N ARG A 209 1.67 -13.80 -6.77
CA ARG A 209 0.29 -13.38 -6.95
C ARG A 209 -0.11 -13.33 -8.43
N TRP A 210 0.72 -12.71 -9.28
CA TRP A 210 0.49 -12.67 -10.72
C TRP A 210 0.42 -14.09 -11.32
N THR A 211 1.40 -14.93 -10.98
CA THR A 211 1.48 -16.32 -11.45
C THR A 211 0.28 -17.15 -10.98
N ALA A 212 -0.05 -17.06 -9.69
CA ALA A 212 -1.13 -17.82 -9.08
C ALA A 212 -2.49 -17.45 -9.68
N TRP A 213 -2.75 -16.17 -9.92
CA TRP A 213 -4.00 -15.74 -10.55
C TRP A 213 -4.11 -16.16 -12.01
N LEU A 214 -3.01 -16.17 -12.78
CA LEU A 214 -3.02 -16.71 -14.14
C LEU A 214 -3.34 -18.22 -14.16
N ILE A 215 -2.69 -18.99 -13.29
CA ILE A 215 -2.99 -20.43 -13.15
C ILE A 215 -4.45 -20.62 -12.73
N TRP A 216 -4.90 -19.90 -11.72
CA TRP A 216 -6.26 -20.01 -11.23
C TRP A 216 -7.28 -19.64 -12.33
N ALA A 217 -7.08 -18.53 -13.04
CA ALA A 217 -8.03 -18.05 -14.04
C ALA A 217 -8.12 -18.98 -15.25
N HIS A 218 -6.99 -19.48 -15.76
CA HIS A 218 -6.96 -20.17 -17.05
C HIS A 218 -6.82 -21.69 -16.97
N VAL A 219 -6.15 -22.20 -15.93
CA VAL A 219 -5.99 -23.65 -15.73
C VAL A 219 -7.14 -24.20 -14.90
N ILE A 220 -7.51 -23.51 -13.81
CA ILE A 220 -8.54 -24.01 -12.87
C ILE A 220 -9.95 -23.60 -13.31
N ARG A 221 -10.13 -22.35 -13.76
CA ARG A 221 -11.45 -21.79 -14.08
C ARG A 221 -11.76 -21.67 -15.57
N SER A 222 -10.76 -21.89 -16.43
CA SER A 222 -10.91 -21.83 -17.89
C SER A 222 -11.56 -20.53 -18.40
N PHE A 223 -11.31 -19.40 -17.75
CA PHE A 223 -11.75 -18.10 -18.26
C PHE A 223 -11.09 -17.84 -19.62
N THR A 224 -11.90 -17.39 -20.58
CA THR A 224 -11.43 -17.10 -21.94
C THR A 224 -10.67 -15.78 -21.97
N PHE A 225 -9.45 -15.80 -22.53
CA PHE A 225 -8.70 -14.58 -22.83
C PHE A 225 -9.45 -13.69 -23.82
N ASP A 226 -9.37 -12.39 -23.58
CA ASP A 226 -9.94 -11.36 -24.43
C ASP A 226 -9.14 -10.06 -24.23
N LEU A 227 -8.14 -9.87 -25.08
CA LEU A 227 -7.18 -8.76 -25.01
C LEU A 227 -7.70 -7.47 -25.68
N ARG A 228 -9.00 -7.39 -25.95
CA ARG A 228 -9.60 -6.17 -26.48
C ARG A 228 -9.57 -5.07 -25.43
N TRP A 229 -9.56 -3.83 -25.93
CA TRP A 229 -9.77 -2.65 -25.09
C TRP A 229 -11.10 -2.78 -24.35
N GLY A 230 -11.09 -2.51 -23.05
CA GLY A 230 -12.22 -2.72 -22.14
C GLY A 230 -12.29 -4.13 -21.54
N GLY A 231 -11.37 -5.04 -21.90
CA GLY A 231 -11.29 -6.39 -21.35
C GLY A 231 -12.39 -7.35 -21.84
N PRO A 232 -12.60 -8.48 -21.13
CA PRO A 232 -13.45 -9.55 -21.62
C PRO A 232 -14.93 -9.23 -21.72
N ARG A 233 -15.58 -9.67 -22.81
CA ARG A 233 -17.04 -9.47 -23.01
C ARG A 233 -17.93 -10.35 -22.13
N TRP A 234 -17.39 -11.42 -21.57
CA TRP A 234 -18.17 -12.39 -20.79
C TRP A 234 -18.47 -11.90 -19.37
N VAL A 235 -17.84 -10.82 -18.90
CA VAL A 235 -18.09 -10.23 -17.58
C VAL A 235 -18.95 -8.97 -17.72
N PRO A 236 -19.93 -8.73 -16.85
CA PRO A 236 -20.57 -7.42 -16.77
C PRO A 236 -19.55 -6.41 -16.23
N ARG A 237 -19.26 -5.37 -17.00
CA ARG A 237 -18.27 -4.34 -16.69
C ARG A 237 -19.00 -3.07 -16.25
N VAL A 238 -18.39 -2.30 -15.36
CA VAL A 238 -18.86 -0.94 -15.04
C VAL A 238 -18.02 0.06 -15.82
N TYR A 239 -18.67 1.09 -16.35
CA TYR A 239 -18.01 2.18 -17.07
C TYR A 239 -18.05 3.48 -16.27
N ALA A 240 -17.01 4.30 -16.44
CA ALA A 240 -16.93 5.63 -15.84
C ALA A 240 -18.16 6.48 -16.18
N ASP A 241 -18.63 6.42 -17.42
CA ASP A 241 -19.80 7.19 -17.89
C ASP A 241 -21.08 6.84 -17.12
N GLU A 242 -21.26 5.58 -16.73
CA GLU A 242 -22.40 5.15 -15.93
C GLU A 242 -22.38 5.79 -14.54
N LEU A 243 -21.20 5.85 -13.92
CA LEU A 243 -21.02 6.43 -12.58
C LEU A 243 -20.98 7.97 -12.60
N ASN A 244 -20.42 8.56 -13.66
CA ASN A 244 -20.40 10.00 -13.89
C ASN A 244 -21.80 10.56 -14.21
N ALA A 245 -22.61 9.81 -14.94
CA ALA A 245 -23.99 10.18 -15.28
C ALA A 245 -24.98 9.84 -14.16
N ALA A 246 -24.63 8.95 -13.24
CA ALA A 246 -25.48 8.62 -12.11
C ALA A 246 -25.75 9.90 -11.30
N PRO A 247 -27.02 10.31 -11.12
CA PRO A 247 -27.32 11.45 -10.27
C PRO A 247 -26.73 11.16 -8.89
N ALA A 248 -25.86 12.05 -8.39
CA ALA A 248 -25.19 11.90 -7.09
C ALA A 248 -26.20 11.32 -6.08
N CYS A 249 -25.98 10.06 -5.66
CA CYS A 249 -27.09 9.25 -5.13
C CYS A 249 -27.81 9.99 -4.00
N LYS A 250 -29.06 10.39 -4.26
CA LYS A 250 -29.94 11.03 -3.26
C LYS A 250 -30.47 10.03 -2.22
N CYS A 251 -30.07 8.77 -2.33
CA CYS A 251 -30.50 7.73 -1.43
C CYS A 251 -29.91 7.95 -0.03
N PRO A 252 -30.73 7.93 1.04
CA PRO A 252 -30.25 8.07 2.42
C PRO A 252 -29.13 7.08 2.78
N GLY A 253 -29.13 5.90 2.13
CA GLY A 253 -28.11 4.85 2.25
C GLY A 253 -26.72 5.23 1.74
N CYS A 254 -26.58 5.96 0.62
CA CYS A 254 -25.27 6.45 0.15
C CYS A 254 -24.78 7.67 0.94
N CYS A 255 -25.69 8.44 1.55
CA CYS A 255 -25.37 9.43 2.59
C CYS A 255 -25.12 8.77 3.98
N SER A 256 -25.44 7.48 4.15
CA SER A 256 -25.37 6.75 5.43
C SER A 256 -23.98 6.25 5.80
N MET A 257 -22.93 6.69 5.10
CA MET A 257 -21.60 6.56 5.66
C MET A 257 -21.45 7.32 6.98
N ARG A 258 -22.32 8.29 7.32
CA ARG A 258 -22.28 9.01 8.60
C ARG A 258 -22.34 8.12 9.85
N PRO A 259 -23.34 7.24 10.07
CA PRO A 259 -23.37 6.37 11.25
C PRO A 259 -22.25 5.31 11.25
N ARG A 260 -21.88 4.75 10.09
CA ARG A 260 -20.83 3.72 10.01
C ARG A 260 -19.42 4.29 10.14
N LEU A 261 -19.10 5.43 9.53
CA LEU A 261 -17.83 6.15 9.77
C LEU A 261 -17.73 6.67 11.20
N GLY A 262 -18.84 7.10 11.81
CA GLY A 262 -18.89 7.43 13.24
C GLY A 262 -18.50 6.23 14.09
N PHE A 263 -19.07 5.06 13.81
CA PHE A 263 -18.70 3.81 14.47
C PHE A 263 -17.22 3.42 14.25
N TYR A 264 -16.72 3.47 13.01
CA TYR A 264 -15.31 3.18 12.72
C TYR A 264 -14.35 4.20 13.34
N GLY A 265 -14.72 5.48 13.37
CA GLY A 265 -13.97 6.53 14.04
C GLY A 265 -13.90 6.31 15.55
N VAL A 266 -14.99 5.89 16.18
CA VAL A 266 -15.02 5.51 17.60
C VAL A 266 -14.15 4.28 17.86
N VAL A 267 -14.23 3.24 17.03
CA VAL A 267 -13.38 2.04 17.17
C VAL A 267 -11.90 2.37 17.02
N ALA A 268 -11.52 3.19 16.03
CA ALA A 268 -10.14 3.63 15.81
C ALA A 268 -9.64 4.52 16.96
N LEU A 269 -10.48 5.44 17.46
CA LEU A 269 -10.15 6.28 18.61
C LEU A 269 -9.95 5.43 19.86
N CYS A 270 -10.82 4.45 20.12
CA CYS A 270 -10.70 3.51 21.24
C CYS A 270 -9.45 2.63 21.15
N ALA A 271 -9.07 2.17 19.95
CA ALA A 271 -7.84 1.42 19.74
C ALA A 271 -6.59 2.30 19.99
N TRP A 272 -6.62 3.55 19.53
CA TRP A 272 -5.54 4.51 19.72
C TRP A 272 -5.36 4.95 21.18
N THR A 273 -6.45 5.21 21.91
CA THR A 273 -6.39 5.56 23.33
C THR A 273 -5.88 4.39 24.19
N LYS A 274 -6.31 3.16 23.92
CA LYS A 274 -5.73 1.96 24.56
C LYS A 274 -4.24 1.81 24.28
N GLY A 275 -3.80 2.04 23.04
CA GLY A 275 -2.38 2.01 22.68
C GLY A 275 -1.54 3.03 23.44
N ARG A 276 -2.07 4.25 23.67
CA ARG A 276 -1.39 5.29 24.46
C ARG A 276 -1.34 4.98 25.97
N CYS A 277 -2.38 4.37 26.53
CA CYS A 277 -2.38 3.96 27.94
C CYS A 277 -1.35 2.86 28.21
N SER A 278 -1.19 1.91 27.29
CA SER A 278 -0.18 0.84 27.40
C SER A 278 1.26 1.40 27.36
N ILE A 279 1.52 2.39 26.48
CA ILE A 279 2.84 3.04 26.38
C ILE A 279 3.17 3.88 27.63
N ARG A 280 2.17 4.52 28.26
CA ARG A 280 2.40 5.25 29.52
C ARG A 280 2.69 4.31 30.70
N GLY A 281 1.96 3.19 30.82
CA GLY A 281 2.24 2.20 31.86
C GLY A 281 3.65 1.59 31.75
N ALA A 282 4.10 1.30 30.53
CA ALA A 282 5.45 0.77 30.29
C ALA A 282 6.59 1.76 30.55
N LEU A 283 6.32 3.08 30.54
CA LEU A 283 7.30 4.11 30.88
C LEU A 283 7.40 4.35 32.39
N ASP A 284 6.33 4.12 33.14
CA ASP A 284 6.31 4.26 34.61
C ASP A 284 6.87 3.03 35.35
N GLU A 285 6.90 1.86 34.71
CA GLU A 285 7.55 0.65 35.23
C GLU A 285 9.04 0.53 34.87
N ALA A 286 9.68 1.59 34.38
CA ALA A 286 11.13 1.61 34.24
C ALA A 286 11.76 1.42 35.64
N PRO A 287 12.56 0.35 35.86
CA PRO A 287 13.06 0.02 37.19
C PRO A 287 13.94 1.17 37.69
N ARG A 288 13.52 1.80 38.79
CA ARG A 288 14.31 2.76 39.56
C ARG A 288 15.68 2.14 39.81
N ARG A 289 16.70 2.63 39.09
CA ARG A 289 18.09 2.25 39.28
C ARG A 289 18.45 2.45 40.75
N ARG A 290 18.68 1.36 41.47
CA ARG A 290 19.25 1.41 42.82
C ARG A 290 20.62 2.10 42.74
N PRO A 291 20.87 3.15 43.54
CA PRO A 291 22.18 3.73 43.65
C PRO A 291 23.04 2.81 44.53
N GLY A 292 24.04 2.16 43.95
CA GLY A 292 25.04 1.46 44.76
C GLY A 292 25.69 0.28 44.08
N CYS A 293 26.76 0.54 43.33
CA CYS A 293 27.95 -0.31 43.40
C CYS A 293 29.15 0.48 42.88
N ARG A 294 29.89 1.10 43.81
CA ARG A 294 31.25 1.59 43.54
C ARG A 294 32.10 0.39 43.12
N ARG A 295 32.71 0.45 41.94
CA ARG A 295 33.81 -0.44 41.54
C ARG A 295 35.03 0.37 41.09
N PRO A 296 36.23 -0.21 41.23
CA PRO A 296 37.38 0.50 41.76
C PRO A 296 38.28 1.11 40.70
N ARG A 297 39.03 2.14 41.13
CA ARG A 297 40.15 2.77 40.44
C ARG A 297 41.04 1.72 39.78
N ARG A 298 41.11 1.73 38.46
CA ARG A 298 42.12 1.00 37.69
C ARG A 298 43.45 1.73 37.86
N LEU A 299 44.38 1.10 38.58
CA LEU A 299 45.76 1.53 38.69
C LEU A 299 46.42 1.58 37.30
N LYS A 300 47.00 2.74 36.97
CA LYS A 300 48.01 2.91 35.92
C LYS A 300 49.22 2.05 36.29
N ARG A 301 49.47 0.96 35.56
CA ARG A 301 50.81 0.37 35.48
C ARG A 301 51.50 0.97 34.26
N ARG A 302 52.38 1.94 34.52
CA ARG A 302 53.52 2.26 33.65
C ARG A 302 54.55 1.16 33.89
N SER A 303 55.00 0.47 32.85
CA SER A 303 56.29 -0.21 32.83
C SER A 303 57.11 0.43 31.72
N GLN A 304 58.01 1.33 32.14
CA GLN A 304 59.27 1.58 31.46
C GLN A 304 60.20 0.41 31.79
N ALA A 305 60.76 -0.22 30.77
CA ALA A 305 62.01 -1.00 30.75
C ALA A 305 62.04 -1.67 29.36
N GLU A 306 63.07 -1.67 28.54
CA GLU A 306 64.46 -1.23 28.68
C GLU A 306 65.05 -1.12 27.26
N ARG A 307 65.99 -0.20 27.10
CA ARG A 307 66.99 -0.18 26.04
C ARG A 307 68.15 -1.05 26.53
N ALA A 308 68.66 -1.95 25.69
CA ALA A 308 70.08 -2.34 25.53
C ALA A 308 70.15 -3.74 24.90
N GLY A 309 70.93 -3.86 23.82
CA GLY A 309 71.22 -5.12 23.11
C GLY A 309 71.16 -4.92 21.62
#